data_AF-A0A8J3SR82-F1
#
_entry.id   AF-A0A8J3SR82-F1
#
_cell.length_a   1.000
_cell.length_b   1.000
_cell.length_c   1.000
_cell.angle_alpha   90.00
_cell.angle_beta   90.00
_cell.angle_gamma   90.00
#
_symmetry.space_group_name_H-M   'P 1'
#
loop_
_entity.id
_entity.type
_entity.pdbx_description
1 polymer ?
#
loop_
_entity_poly.entity_id
_entity_poly.type
_entity_poly.pdbx_seq_one_letter_code
_entity_poly.pdbx_strand_id
1 'polypeptide(L)'
;MADRDWRPGDVVRLDLPVRPRWTGPGRGIDALRGCAAVERGPIVYCAESPGDEPPPAEVEVLPGPLTELEADGVVELETEALLHSPGQDAWPYAAMPALSGLSGLPDHGRKITLRLVPYHRWGNRGPATMRVWLPVAE
;
A
#
# COMPACT_ATOMS: atom_id res chain seq x y z
N MET A 1 -31.24 10.78 4.14
CA MET A 1 -32.14 10.51 3.01
C MET A 1 -32.66 11.84 2.53
N ALA A 2 -32.68 12.12 1.22
CA ALA A 2 -33.20 13.38 0.72
C ALA A 2 -34.74 13.36 0.88
N ASP A 3 -35.22 14.01 1.93
CA ASP A 3 -36.64 14.10 2.26
C ASP A 3 -37.28 15.22 1.43
N ARG A 4 -37.90 14.85 0.29
CA ARG A 4 -38.61 15.77 -0.61
C ARG A 4 -39.68 15.04 -1.42
N ASP A 5 -40.69 15.79 -1.86
CA ASP A 5 -41.71 15.29 -2.80
C ASP A 5 -41.15 15.21 -4.23
N TRP A 6 -40.88 13.99 -4.68
CA TRP A 6 -40.34 13.71 -6.01
C TRP A 6 -41.40 13.84 -7.11
N ARG A 7 -41.02 14.41 -8.24
CA ARG A 7 -41.87 14.52 -9.45
C ARG A 7 -41.25 13.81 -10.65
N PRO A 8 -42.06 13.34 -11.63
CA PRO A 8 -41.53 12.85 -12.89
C PRO A 8 -40.60 13.88 -13.55
N GLY A 9 -39.38 13.49 -13.89
CA GLY A 9 -38.36 14.37 -14.46
C GLY A 9 -37.34 14.92 -13.45
N ASP A 10 -37.52 14.69 -12.16
CA ASP A 10 -36.53 15.04 -11.15
C ASP A 10 -35.22 14.27 -11.32
N VAL A 11 -34.09 14.98 -11.22
CA VAL A 11 -32.75 14.40 -11.32
C VAL A 11 -31.96 14.67 -10.05
N VAL A 12 -31.32 13.63 -9.51
CA VAL A 12 -30.25 13.76 -8.52
C VAL A 12 -28.93 13.58 -9.23
N ARG A 13 -28.07 14.60 -9.15
CA ARG A 13 -26.70 14.50 -9.61
C ARG A 13 -25.79 14.43 -8.39
N LEU A 14 -24.98 13.39 -8.33
CA LEU A 14 -23.95 13.24 -7.32
C LEU A 14 -22.59 13.42 -7.98
N ASP A 15 -21.79 14.31 -7.42
CA ASP A 15 -20.39 14.47 -7.78
C ASP A 15 -19.55 13.88 -6.65
N LEU A 16 -18.96 12.71 -6.91
CA LEU A 16 -18.06 12.04 -5.97
C LEU A 16 -16.64 12.11 -6.51
N PRO A 17 -15.69 12.74 -5.78
CA PRO A 17 -14.30 12.74 -6.20
C PRO A 17 -13.71 11.33 -6.00
N VAL A 18 -13.58 10.58 -7.10
CA VAL A 18 -12.89 9.28 -7.14
C VAL A 18 -11.43 9.54 -7.48
N ARG A 19 -10.60 9.69 -6.44
CA ARG A 19 -9.15 9.90 -6.56
C ARG A 19 -8.39 8.97 -5.61
N PRO A 20 -7.14 8.61 -5.92
CA PRO A 20 -6.32 7.80 -5.05
C PRO A 20 -5.94 8.58 -3.79
N ARG A 21 -5.90 7.92 -2.64
CA ARG A 21 -5.50 8.51 -1.38
C ARG A 21 -4.82 7.48 -0.47
N TRP A 22 -3.94 7.99 0.38
CA TRP A 22 -3.36 7.26 1.50
C TRP A 22 -4.31 7.27 2.69
N THR A 23 -4.47 6.11 3.32
CA THR A 23 -5.30 5.91 4.50
C THR A 23 -4.48 5.25 5.60
N GLY A 24 -4.39 5.93 6.74
CA GLY A 24 -3.72 5.42 7.94
C GLY A 24 -4.67 4.65 8.87
N PRO A 25 -4.15 3.73 9.70
CA PRO A 25 -4.96 3.00 10.66
C PRO A 25 -5.25 3.86 11.90
N GLY A 26 -6.35 3.55 12.60
CA GLY A 26 -6.63 4.13 13.90
C GLY A 26 -5.57 3.75 14.95
N ARG A 27 -5.30 4.64 15.91
CA ARG A 27 -4.25 4.44 16.95
C ARG A 27 -4.41 3.18 17.81
N GLY A 28 -5.62 2.63 17.88
CA GLY A 28 -5.93 1.41 18.63
C GLY A 28 -5.59 0.11 17.90
N ILE A 29 -5.19 0.17 16.63
CA ILE A 29 -4.84 -1.00 15.83
C ILE A 29 -3.32 -1.19 15.88
N ASP A 30 -2.86 -1.88 16.90
CA ASP A 30 -1.44 -2.11 17.19
C ASP A 30 -0.70 -2.82 16.04
N ALA A 31 -1.32 -3.82 15.44
CA ALA A 31 -0.76 -4.61 14.35
C ALA A 31 -0.44 -3.81 13.07
N LEU A 32 -0.98 -2.59 12.94
CA LEU A 32 -0.82 -1.73 11.76
C LEU A 32 -0.04 -0.45 12.04
N ARG A 33 0.56 -0.30 13.23
CA ARG A 33 1.39 0.88 13.52
C ARG A 33 2.48 1.04 12.46
N GLY A 34 2.72 2.28 12.04
CA GLY A 34 3.70 2.59 11.00
C GLY A 34 3.30 2.14 9.60
N CYS A 35 2.07 1.67 9.36
CA CYS A 35 1.60 1.27 8.04
C CYS A 35 0.60 2.27 7.44
N ALA A 36 0.45 2.26 6.12
CA ALA A 36 -0.60 2.94 5.38
C ALA A 36 -1.18 2.03 4.29
N ALA A 37 -2.43 2.26 3.92
CA ALA A 37 -3.10 1.62 2.79
C ALA A 37 -3.41 2.67 1.71
N VAL A 38 -3.65 2.20 0.49
CA VAL A 38 -4.06 3.04 -0.64
C VAL A 38 -5.46 2.67 -1.08
N GLU A 39 -6.30 3.67 -1.31
CA GLU A 39 -7.65 3.49 -1.84
C GLU A 39 -7.98 4.51 -2.92
N ARG A 40 -8.85 4.14 -3.87
CA ARG A 40 -9.41 5.04 -4.90
C ARG A 40 -10.93 4.88 -4.92
N GLY A 41 -11.63 5.89 -4.41
CA GLY A 41 -13.07 5.78 -4.17
C GLY A 41 -13.36 4.64 -3.17
N PRO A 42 -14.16 3.61 -3.53
CA PRO A 42 -14.44 2.47 -2.67
C PRO A 42 -13.43 1.31 -2.82
N ILE A 43 -12.44 1.42 -3.70
CA ILE A 43 -11.53 0.33 -4.05
C ILE A 43 -10.26 0.44 -3.24
N VAL A 44 -9.92 -0.63 -2.50
CA VAL A 44 -8.66 -0.78 -1.78
C VAL A 44 -7.63 -1.44 -2.69
N TYR A 45 -6.37 -1.01 -2.59
CA TYR A 45 -5.24 -1.50 -3.37
C TYR A 45 -4.27 -2.31 -2.52
N CYS A 46 -3.48 -3.16 -3.17
CA CYS A 46 -2.42 -3.94 -2.54
C CYS A 46 -1.16 -3.99 -3.43
N ALA A 47 0.00 -4.16 -2.79
CA ALA A 47 1.19 -4.62 -3.48
C ALA A 47 1.08 -6.13 -3.68
N GLU A 48 1.18 -6.59 -4.93
CA GLU A 48 1.24 -8.00 -5.30
C GLU A 48 2.62 -8.29 -5.88
N SER A 49 3.22 -9.38 -5.44
CA SER A 49 4.57 -9.78 -5.85
C SER A 49 4.54 -11.18 -6.46
N PRO A 50 4.27 -11.28 -7.77
CA PRO A 50 4.37 -12.54 -8.49
C PRO A 50 5.79 -13.09 -8.38
N GLY A 51 5.94 -14.34 -7.92
CA GLY A 51 7.26 -14.91 -7.67
C GLY A 51 8.02 -14.29 -6.48
N ASP A 52 7.34 -13.55 -5.61
CA ASP A 52 7.89 -12.87 -4.43
C ASP A 52 8.93 -11.77 -4.77
N GLU A 53 8.78 -11.12 -5.92
CA GLU A 53 9.67 -10.05 -6.39
C GLU A 53 8.90 -8.75 -6.68
N PRO A 54 9.18 -7.63 -5.97
CA PRO A 54 9.92 -7.56 -4.72
C PRO A 54 9.13 -8.17 -3.55
N PRO A 55 9.75 -8.81 -2.55
CA PRO A 55 9.02 -9.39 -1.43
C PRO A 55 8.33 -8.27 -0.62
N PRO A 56 6.99 -8.30 -0.43
CA PRO A 56 6.26 -7.21 0.25
C PRO A 56 6.67 -6.98 1.71
N ALA A 57 7.39 -7.92 2.32
CA ALA A 57 7.93 -7.79 3.66
C ALA A 57 9.14 -6.85 3.73
N GLU A 58 9.85 -6.65 2.62
CA GLU A 58 11.08 -5.84 2.52
C GLU A 58 10.82 -4.48 1.86
N VAL A 59 9.55 -4.15 1.65
CA VAL A 59 9.12 -2.91 1.00
C VAL A 59 8.55 -1.95 2.04
N GLU A 60 9.10 -0.74 2.05
CA GLU A 60 8.54 0.41 2.77
C GLU A 60 8.08 1.47 1.76
N VAL A 61 6.85 1.92 1.83
CA VAL A 61 6.35 2.99 0.95
C VAL A 61 6.83 4.35 1.42
N LEU A 62 6.99 5.26 0.45
CA LEU A 62 7.18 6.69 0.69
C LEU A 62 5.87 7.39 0.32
N PRO A 63 4.95 7.66 1.28
CA PRO A 63 3.66 8.26 0.97
C PRO A 63 3.83 9.60 0.24
N GLY A 64 3.40 9.60 -1.01
CA GLY A 64 3.53 10.73 -1.91
C GLY A 64 2.47 10.69 -3.00
N PRO A 65 2.71 11.35 -4.14
CA PRO A 65 1.83 11.29 -5.30
C PRO A 65 1.58 9.84 -5.74
N LEU A 66 0.32 9.56 -6.10
CA LEU A 66 -0.11 8.28 -6.66
C LEU A 66 -0.41 8.49 -8.14
N THR A 67 0.30 7.77 -9.00
CA THR A 67 0.10 7.84 -10.46
C THR A 67 -0.92 6.79 -10.88
N GLU A 68 -1.97 7.19 -11.57
CA GLU A 68 -2.96 6.26 -12.13
C GLU A 68 -2.48 5.69 -13.46
N LEU A 69 -2.61 4.37 -13.61
CA LEU A 69 -2.36 3.65 -14.85
C LEU A 69 -3.60 2.84 -15.22
N GLU A 70 -4.08 2.97 -16.46
CA GLU A 70 -5.12 2.09 -16.97
C GLU A 70 -4.52 0.79 -17.49
N ALA A 71 -4.97 -0.34 -16.93
CA ALA A 71 -4.54 -1.68 -17.31
C ALA A 71 -5.73 -2.64 -17.28
N ASP A 72 -5.99 -3.35 -18.37
CA ASP A 72 -7.03 -4.41 -18.46
C ASP A 72 -8.42 -4.00 -17.90
N GLY A 73 -8.83 -2.75 -18.18
CA GLY A 73 -10.12 -2.20 -17.76
C GLY A 73 -10.22 -1.85 -16.27
N VAL A 74 -9.10 -1.82 -15.56
CA VAL A 74 -9.01 -1.32 -14.18
C VAL A 74 -7.95 -0.22 -14.08
N VAL A 75 -8.03 0.55 -13.00
CA VAL A 75 -6.97 1.47 -12.62
C VAL A 75 -6.04 0.74 -11.67
N GLU A 76 -4.75 0.76 -11.99
CA GLU A 76 -3.65 0.41 -11.10
C GLU A 76 -2.91 1.68 -10.68
N LEU A 77 -2.13 1.61 -9.61
CA LEU A 77 -1.44 2.78 -9.07
C LEU A 77 0.07 2.54 -8.98
N GLU A 78 0.85 3.60 -9.15
CA GLU A 78 2.28 3.60 -8.87
C GLU A 78 2.64 4.61 -7.77
N THR A 79 3.58 4.22 -6.93
CA THR A 79 4.17 5.05 -5.87
C THR A 79 5.66 4.79 -5.73
N GLU A 80 6.39 5.71 -5.13
CA GLU A 80 7.76 5.46 -4.67
C GLU A 80 7.75 4.58 -3.41
N ALA A 81 8.75 3.70 -3.32
CA ALA A 81 9.01 2.85 -2.17
C ALA A 81 10.52 2.58 -2.03
N LEU A 82 10.92 2.07 -0.88
CA LEU A 82 12.24 1.54 -0.58
C LEU A 82 12.16 0.01 -0.54
N LEU A 83 13.08 -0.65 -1.24
CA LEU A 83 13.31 -2.07 -1.14
C LEU A 83 14.57 -2.33 -0.32
N HIS A 84 14.40 -3.00 0.80
CA HIS A 84 15.49 -3.46 1.66
C HIS A 84 16.05 -4.77 1.11
N SER A 85 17.36 -4.97 1.25
CA SER A 85 17.98 -6.25 0.92
C SER A 85 18.25 -7.00 2.22
N PRO A 86 17.74 -8.23 2.39
CA PRO A 86 18.09 -9.02 3.56
C PRO A 86 19.61 -9.24 3.51
N GLY A 87 20.29 -8.95 4.62
CA GLY A 87 21.70 -9.27 4.74
C GLY A 87 21.94 -10.75 4.43
N GLN A 88 23.07 -11.08 3.81
CA GLN A 88 23.37 -12.44 3.31
C GLN A 88 23.33 -13.55 4.38
N ASP A 89 23.29 -13.19 5.68
CA ASP A 89 23.18 -14.10 6.84
C ASP A 89 21.96 -13.79 7.75
N ALA A 90 20.87 -13.21 7.21
CA ALA A 90 19.79 -12.61 8.00
C ALA A 90 18.99 -13.59 8.88
N TRP A 91 19.53 -13.91 10.04
CA TRP A 91 18.75 -14.33 11.19
C TRP A 91 17.68 -13.24 11.44
N PRO A 92 16.38 -13.58 11.47
CA PRO A 92 15.30 -12.60 11.47
C PRO A 92 15.18 -11.83 12.80
N TYR A 93 16.03 -12.15 13.77
CA TYR A 93 16.07 -11.53 15.07
C TYR A 93 17.40 -10.80 15.25
N ALA A 94 17.36 -9.47 15.33
CA ALA A 94 18.51 -8.67 15.73
C ALA A 94 18.46 -8.41 17.24
N ALA A 95 19.63 -8.29 17.86
CA ALA A 95 19.72 -7.76 19.22
C ALA A 95 19.31 -6.28 19.20
N MET A 96 18.43 -5.87 20.12
CA MET A 96 17.96 -4.48 20.22
C MET A 96 19.15 -3.52 20.25
N PRO A 97 19.27 -2.52 19.35
CA PRO A 97 20.44 -1.62 19.31
C PRO A 97 20.75 -0.94 20.64
N ALA A 98 19.70 -0.56 21.38
CA ALA A 98 19.80 0.03 22.72
C ALA A 98 20.40 -0.91 23.79
N LEU A 99 20.37 -2.22 23.56
CA LEU A 99 20.86 -3.25 24.48
C LEU A 99 22.12 -3.96 23.97
N SER A 100 22.40 -3.90 22.67
CA SER A 100 23.50 -4.64 22.04
C SER A 100 24.80 -3.85 21.95
N GLY A 101 24.75 -2.52 22.07
CA GLY A 101 25.92 -1.65 21.86
C GLY A 101 26.48 -1.72 20.43
N LEU A 102 25.82 -2.45 19.53
CA LEU A 102 26.18 -2.57 18.12
C LEU A 102 25.41 -1.50 17.36
N SER A 103 26.13 -0.54 16.77
CA SER A 103 25.59 0.32 15.73
C SER A 103 25.78 -0.37 14.39
N GLY A 104 24.74 -1.06 13.93
CA GLY A 104 24.68 -1.49 12.53
C GLY A 104 24.73 -0.26 11.63
N LEU A 105 25.33 -0.40 10.45
CA LEU A 105 25.17 0.61 9.40
C LEU A 105 23.67 0.69 9.04
N PRO A 106 23.10 1.90 8.92
CA PRO A 106 21.71 2.04 8.50
C PRO A 106 21.53 1.46 7.09
N ASP A 107 20.55 0.57 6.94
CA ASP A 107 20.07 0.16 5.62
C ASP A 107 19.15 1.27 5.09
N HIS A 108 19.62 1.99 4.09
CA HIS A 108 18.87 3.09 3.48
C HIS A 108 17.85 2.62 2.43
N GLY A 109 17.83 1.31 2.12
CA GLY A 109 16.98 0.74 1.08
C GLY A 109 17.33 1.25 -0.33
N ARG A 110 16.94 0.49 -1.35
CA ARG A 110 17.00 0.92 -2.75
C ARG A 110 15.65 1.49 -3.16
N LYS A 111 15.62 2.72 -3.69
CA LYS A 111 14.40 3.28 -4.27
C LYS A 111 13.88 2.43 -5.44
N ILE A 112 12.58 2.16 -5.42
CA ILE A 112 11.85 1.44 -6.46
C ILE A 112 10.52 2.16 -6.76
N THR A 113 9.99 1.91 -7.96
CA THR A 113 8.58 2.18 -8.26
C THR A 113 7.77 0.95 -7.90
N LEU A 114 6.84 1.10 -6.95
CA LEU A 114 5.95 0.04 -6.52
C LEU A 114 4.61 0.16 -7.24
N ARG A 115 4.20 -0.93 -7.90
CA ARG A 115 2.89 -1.05 -8.54
C ARG A 115 1.87 -1.65 -7.58
N LEU A 116 0.71 -1.02 -7.50
CA LEU A 116 -0.40 -1.41 -6.64
C LEU A 116 -1.60 -1.78 -7.50
N VAL A 117 -2.18 -2.95 -7.24
CA VAL A 117 -3.37 -3.45 -7.94
C VAL A 117 -4.61 -3.37 -7.06
N PRO A 118 -5.82 -3.28 -7.63
CA PRO A 118 -7.04 -3.45 -6.86
C PRO A 118 -7.00 -4.78 -6.10
N TYR A 119 -7.27 -4.74 -4.79
CA TYR A 119 -7.14 -5.91 -3.91
C TYR A 119 -7.93 -7.14 -4.43
N HIS A 120 -9.11 -6.91 -5.00
CA HIS A 120 -9.94 -7.99 -5.55
C HIS A 120 -9.36 -8.64 -6.83
N ARG A 121 -8.29 -8.10 -7.42
CA ARG A 121 -7.57 -8.68 -8.58
C ARG A 121 -6.38 -9.54 -8.17
N TRP A 122 -5.93 -9.49 -6.92
CA TRP A 122 -4.82 -10.31 -6.43
C TRP A 122 -5.09 -11.80 -6.64
N GLY A 123 -4.04 -12.58 -6.91
CA GLY A 123 -4.10 -14.05 -6.99
C GLY A 123 -4.64 -14.58 -8.32
N ASN A 124 -4.87 -13.69 -9.30
CA ASN A 124 -5.30 -14.06 -10.65
C ASN A 124 -4.13 -14.27 -11.63
N ARG A 125 -2.88 -14.13 -11.16
CA ARG A 125 -1.65 -14.26 -11.97
C ARG A 125 -0.73 -15.38 -11.50
N GLY A 126 -1.30 -16.34 -10.75
CA GLY A 126 -0.56 -17.42 -10.11
C GLY A 126 -0.20 -17.10 -8.65
N PRO A 127 0.60 -17.96 -7.99
CA PRO A 127 1.03 -17.75 -6.61
C PRO A 127 1.80 -16.43 -6.45
N ALA A 128 1.38 -15.61 -5.50
CA ALA A 128 1.99 -14.33 -5.19
C ALA A 128 1.80 -13.96 -3.72
N THR A 129 2.83 -13.39 -3.10
CA THR A 129 2.71 -12.71 -1.80
C THR A 129 2.03 -11.36 -2.02
N MET A 130 1.33 -10.86 -0.99
CA MET A 130 0.58 -9.62 -1.11
C MET A 130 0.44 -8.91 0.23
N ARG A 131 0.39 -7.58 0.17
CA ARG A 131 0.18 -6.72 1.34
C ARG A 131 -0.70 -5.51 1.00
N VAL A 132 -1.71 -5.27 1.84
CA VAL A 132 -2.59 -4.09 1.78
C VAL A 132 -2.03 -2.94 2.62
N TRP A 133 -1.70 -3.23 3.88
CA TRP A 133 -1.13 -2.26 4.81
C TRP A 133 0.38 -2.27 4.70
N LEU A 134 0.93 -1.30 3.99
CA LEU A 134 2.34 -1.19 3.65
C LEU A 134 3.09 -0.38 4.73
N PRO A 135 4.23 -0.86 5.25
CA PRO A 135 5.07 -0.07 6.15
C PRO A 135 5.45 1.25 5.48
N VAL A 136 5.46 2.34 6.26
CA VAL A 136 5.86 3.67 5.81
C VAL A 136 7.29 3.91 6.27
N ALA A 137 8.16 4.29 5.34
CA ALA A 137 9.52 4.70 5.67
C ALA A 137 9.50 6.01 6.50
N GLU A 138 10.33 6.08 7.53
CA GLU A 138 10.51 7.26 8.39
C GLU A 138 11.33 8.38 7.74
#